data_AF-A0A528AC66-F1
#
_entry.id   AF-A0A528AC66-F1
#
_cell.length_a   1.000
_cell.length_b   1.000
_cell.length_c   1.000
_cell.angle_alpha   90.00
_cell.angle_beta   90.00
_cell.angle_gamma   90.00
#
_symmetry.space_group_name_H-M   'P 1'
#
loop_
_entity.id
_entity.type
_entity.pdbx_description
1 polymer ?
#
loop_
_entity_poly.entity_id
_entity_poly.type
_entity_poly.pdbx_seq_one_letter_code
_entity_poly.pdbx_strand_id
1 'polypeptide(L)' 'MMREATPRQLPVSLPPVAGELLSSWISRHAAFYSMPPIIMLRHCLPAASSLRAPDLHLTDDQARRL' A
#
# COMPACT_ATOMS: atom_id res chain seq x y z
N MET A 1 9.64 -10.23 28.73
CA MET A 1 8.30 -9.61 28.58
C MET A 1 7.93 -9.68 27.11
N MET A 2 7.20 -10.71 26.68
CA MET A 2 6.68 -10.79 25.31
C MET A 2 5.50 -9.81 25.21
N ARG A 3 5.60 -8.79 24.35
CA ARG A 3 4.44 -7.95 24.01
C ARG A 3 3.50 -8.84 23.22
N GLU A 4 2.38 -9.23 23.82
CA GLU A 4 1.27 -9.80 23.07
C GLU A 4 0.88 -8.77 22.00
N ALA A 5 1.14 -9.10 20.74
CA ALA A 5 0.68 -8.28 19.64
C ALA A 5 -0.84 -8.39 19.64
N THR A 6 -1.53 -7.27 19.91
CA THR A 6 -2.97 -7.18 19.74
C THR A 6 -3.35 -7.74 18.37
N PRO A 7 -4.38 -8.60 18.27
CA PRO A 7 -4.79 -9.15 16.99
C PRO A 7 -5.09 -7.98 16.04
N ARG A 8 -4.29 -7.86 14.98
CA ARG A 8 -4.45 -6.80 13.97
C ARG A 8 -5.80 -7.05 13.30
N GLN A 9 -6.80 -6.23 13.63
CA GLN A 9 -8.09 -6.25 12.95
C GLN A 9 -7.86 -5.98 11.46
N LEU A 10 -8.37 -6.88 10.63
CA LEU A 10 -8.31 -6.80 9.18
C LEU A 10 -9.71 -6.51 8.63
N PRO A 11 -9.84 -5.64 7.61
CA PRO A 11 -8.79 -4.82 7.01
C PRO A 11 -8.40 -3.63 7.91
N VAL A 12 -7.13 -3.23 7.87
CA VAL A 12 -6.70 -2.00 8.53
C VAL A 12 -7.27 -0.78 7.81
N SER A 13 -7.84 0.16 8.58
CA SER A 13 -8.24 1.47 8.09
C SER A 13 -7.32 2.52 8.73
N LEU A 14 -6.28 2.93 7.99
CA LEU A 14 -5.42 4.03 8.43
C LEU A 14 -6.12 5.38 8.17
N PRO A 15 -5.89 6.41 8.99
CA PRO A 15 -6.44 7.75 8.72
C PRO A 15 -6.03 8.26 7.33
N PRO A 16 -6.98 8.86 6.58
CA PRO A 16 -6.69 9.46 5.29
C PRO A 16 -5.77 10.67 5.46
N VAL A 17 -4.87 10.88 4.49
CA VAL A 17 -4.00 12.05 4.42
C VAL A 17 -4.29 12.77 3.10
N ALA A 18 -4.70 14.03 3.18
CA ALA A 18 -5.08 14.80 1.99
C ALA A 18 -3.87 15.00 1.05
N GLY A 19 -4.07 14.73 -0.24
CA GLY A 19 -3.00 14.82 -1.25
C GLY A 19 -1.91 13.76 -1.11
N GLU A 20 -2.15 12.70 -0.33
CA GLU A 20 -1.19 11.61 -0.18
C GLU A 20 -0.96 10.88 -1.51
N LEU A 21 0.32 10.65 -1.82
CA LEU A 21 0.72 9.83 -2.96
C LEU A 21 0.38 8.35 -2.73
N LEU A 22 0.09 7.62 -3.81
CA LEU A 22 -0.23 6.19 -3.72
C LEU A 22 0.93 5.40 -3.12
N SER A 23 2.17 5.73 -3.45
CA SER A 23 3.36 5.10 -2.85
C SER A 23 3.46 5.28 -1.34
N SER A 24 3.09 6.47 -0.84
CA SER A 24 3.04 6.76 0.60
C SER A 24 1.95 5.91 1.27
N TRP A 25 0.75 5.92 0.70
CA TRP A 25 -0.38 5.13 1.19
C TRP A 25 -0.01 3.65 1.28
N ILE A 26 0.58 3.08 0.21
CA ILE A 26 1.04 1.69 0.17
C ILE A 26 2.09 1.42 1.22
N SER A 27 3.05 2.33 1.42
CA SER A 27 4.12 2.15 2.40
C SER A 27 3.59 2.09 3.83
N ARG A 28 2.61 2.94 4.18
CA ARG A 28 1.97 2.92 5.51
C ARG A 28 1.25 1.59 5.76
N HIS A 29 0.50 1.10 4.78
CA HIS A 29 -0.23 -0.16 4.92
C HIS A 29 0.70 -1.38 4.93
N ALA A 30 1.74 -1.37 4.10
CA ALA A 30 2.73 -2.43 4.05
C ALA A 30 3.51 -2.54 5.37
N ALA A 31 3.83 -1.40 6.01
CA ALA A 31 4.41 -1.36 7.35
C ALA A 31 3.47 -1.99 8.40
N PHE A 32 2.17 -1.68 8.34
CA PHE A 32 1.17 -2.30 9.22
C PHE A 32 1.11 -3.82 9.02
N TYR A 33 1.24 -4.32 7.80
CA TYR A 33 1.26 -5.77 7.51
C TYR A 33 2.62 -6.42 7.64
N SER A 34 3.68 -5.66 7.95
CA SER A 34 5.06 -6.16 7.96
C SER A 34 5.47 -6.81 6.62
N MET A 35 4.97 -6.27 5.51
CA MET A 35 5.26 -6.72 4.15
C MET A 35 6.11 -5.68 3.39
N PRO A 36 6.90 -6.09 2.39
CA PRO A 36 7.58 -5.14 1.51
C PRO A 36 6.55 -4.34 0.69
N PRO A 37 6.64 -2.99 0.62
CA PRO A 37 5.65 -2.17 -0.07
C PRO A 37 5.46 -2.52 -1.54
N ILE A 38 6.52 -2.90 -2.25
CA ILE A 38 6.43 -3.26 -3.68
C ILE A 38 5.61 -4.54 -3.90
N ILE A 39 5.64 -5.47 -2.94
CA ILE A 39 4.82 -6.68 -2.98
C ILE A 39 3.35 -6.30 -2.77
N MET A 40 3.08 -5.42 -1.80
CA MET A 40 1.73 -4.89 -1.56
C MET A 40 1.16 -4.20 -2.81
N LEU A 41 1.93 -3.33 -3.46
CA LEU A 41 1.52 -2.66 -4.70
C LEU A 41 1.20 -3.66 -5.82
N ARG A 42 2.03 -4.70 -5.98
CA ARG A 42 1.87 -5.70 -7.05
C ARG A 42 0.62 -6.57 -6.91
N HIS A 43 0.00 -6.63 -5.75
CA HIS A 43 -1.30 -7.30 -5.60
C HIS A 43 -2.40 -6.62 -6.44
N CYS A 44 -2.39 -5.29 -6.55
CA CYS A 44 -3.33 -4.56 -7.40
C CYS A 44 -2.74 -4.29 -8.79
N LEU A 45 -1.44 -3.99 -8.86
CA LEU A 45 -0.72 -3.59 -10.09
C LEU A 45 0.44 -4.56 -10.39
N PRO A 46 0.21 -5.75 -10.95
CA PRO A 46 1.24 -6.78 -11.12
C PRO A 46 2.47 -6.32 -11.91
N ALA A 47 2.28 -5.44 -12.89
CA ALA A 47 3.33 -4.91 -13.75
C ALA A 47 4.14 -3.75 -13.12
N ALA A 48 3.88 -3.38 -11.85
CA ALA A 48 4.61 -2.28 -11.21
C ALA A 48 6.09 -2.64 -11.01
N SER A 49 6.98 -1.88 -11.64
CA SER A 49 8.43 -1.99 -11.51
C SER A 49 8.99 -1.16 -10.34
N SER A 50 8.27 -0.13 -9.91
CA SER A 50 8.65 0.80 -8.85
C SER A 50 7.43 1.32 -8.10
N LEU A 51 7.61 1.64 -6.82
CA LEU A 51 6.57 2.28 -5.99
C LEU A 51 6.21 3.68 -6.48
N ARG A 52 7.16 4.40 -7.07
CA ARG A 52 6.97 5.78 -7.52
C ARG A 52 6.30 5.88 -8.90
N ALA A 53 6.32 4.81 -9.68
CA ALA A 53 5.77 4.82 -11.04
C ALA A 53 4.28 5.23 -11.07
N PRO A 54 3.41 4.67 -10.21
CA PRO A 54 2.00 5.07 -10.15
C PRO A 54 1.76 6.52 -9.73
N ASP A 55 2.66 7.12 -8.95
CA ASP A 55 2.53 8.52 -8.54
C ASP A 55 2.73 9.48 -9.71
N LEU A 56 3.54 9.08 -10.70
CA LEU A 56 3.88 9.90 -11.86
C LEU A 56 2.94 9.64 -13.02
N HIS A 57 2.59 8.37 -13.24
CA HIS A 57 1.76 7.96 -14.35
C HIS A 57 1.04 6.64 -14.05
N LEU A 58 -0.29 6.69 -14.08
CA LEU A 58 -1.16 5.52 -14.06
C LEU A 58 -1.79 5.37 -15.44
N THR A 59 -1.67 4.19 -16.02
CA THR A 59 -2.48 3.83 -17.19
C THR A 59 -3.94 3.64 -16.76
N ASP A 60 -4.88 3.80 -17.70
CA ASP A 60 -6.30 3.58 -17.42
C ASP A 60 -6.59 2.18 -16.87
N ASP A 61 -5.86 1.16 -17.31
CA ASP A 61 -6.01 -0.19 -16.78
C ASP A 61 -5.58 -0.30 -15.32
N GLN A 62 -4.46 0.33 -14.97
CA GLN A 62 -3.97 0.35 -13.60
C GLN A 62 -4.91 1.16 -12.69
N ALA A 63 -5.44 2.29 -13.18
CA ALA A 63 -6.40 3.10 -12.44
C ALA A 63 -7.69 2.34 -12.14
N ARG A 64 -8.17 1.48 -13.05
CA ARG A 64 -9.36 0.63 -12.83
C ARG A 64 -9.17 -0.51 -11.82
N ARG A 65 -7.92 -0.87 -11.50
CA ARG A 65 -7.58 -1.95 -10.56
C ARG A 65 -7.37 -1.46 -9.12
N LEU A 66 -7.33 -0.15 -8.92
CA LEU A 66 -7.24 0.51 -7.62
C LEU A 66 -8.64 0.86 -7.12
#